data_AF-A0A9N9JWJ2-F1
#
_entry.id   AF-A0A9N9JWJ2-F1
#
_cell.length_a   1.000
_cell.length_b   1.000
_cell.length_c   1.000
_cell.angle_alpha   90.00
_cell.angle_beta   90.00
_cell.angle_gamma   90.00
#
_symmetry.space_group_name_H-M   'P 1'
#
loop_
_entity.id
_entity.type
_entity.pdbx_description
1 polymer ?
#
loop_
_entity_poly.entity_id
_entity_poly.type
_entity_poly.pdbx_seq_one_letter_code
_entity_poly.pdbx_strand_id
1 'polypeptide(L)'
;DKVVIKSSRPYSAIKRFLVIEKISGEKQNQKRPENDEKGKSIVAARENINLVGEWAKTYLTKDNFWTRDFPTTASSAFLVNFCPSEDATVIKLLREKGYQLLGKTALDEFACGGVGLYAATGPIFNPHHPGRVVGGSSSGSAVVVAQKIVPFALGHDTGDSVRRPAAYCGLVGFKPSYGLISRYGVIPMASSLDTVGILANKVSTAQEIFTILAQPDPYDLITTTKKKFLRPPRRKKIVTIDRLEKFLSPKLNKLYRQAQEKLEKLGYSITKINIPPRIRDNLQLTYLILCSTELVSHLNSLQGITYGPLDENEEIAKKRSDNLGLIVKE
;
A
#
# COMPACT_ATOMS: atom_id res chain seq x y z
N ASP A 1 23.52 4.35 -26.61
CA ASP A 1 24.65 3.45 -26.29
C ASP A 1 24.19 2.07 -25.89
N LYS A 2 24.58 1.05 -26.67
CA LYS A 2 24.34 -0.38 -26.41
C LYS A 2 25.41 -0.90 -25.45
N VAL A 3 25.02 -1.61 -24.40
CA VAL A 3 25.92 -2.46 -23.59
C VAL A 3 25.18 -3.74 -23.15
N VAL A 4 25.82 -4.88 -23.36
CA VAL A 4 25.40 -6.25 -23.03
C VAL A 4 26.14 -6.70 -21.77
N ILE A 5 25.47 -7.16 -20.69
CA ILE A 5 26.08 -8.07 -19.68
C ILE A 5 25.04 -8.99 -19.00
N LYS A 6 25.44 -10.27 -18.84
CA LYS A 6 24.78 -11.42 -18.17
C LYS A 6 24.65 -11.24 -16.64
N SER A 7 23.53 -11.67 -16.05
CA SER A 7 23.38 -11.90 -14.60
C SER A 7 22.54 -13.15 -14.30
N SER A 8 22.93 -13.92 -13.29
CA SER A 8 22.40 -15.25 -12.93
C SER A 8 21.12 -15.21 -12.06
N ARG A 9 20.10 -14.41 -12.45
CA ARG A 9 18.78 -14.11 -11.78
C ARG A 9 18.86 -12.94 -10.76
N PRO A 10 17.84 -12.06 -10.59
CA PRO A 10 16.38 -12.21 -10.77
C PRO A 10 15.73 -11.26 -11.80
N TYR A 11 16.47 -10.81 -12.82
CA TYR A 11 15.94 -9.89 -13.83
C TYR A 11 14.77 -10.47 -14.67
N SER A 12 14.65 -11.79 -14.75
CA SER A 12 13.56 -12.48 -15.47
C SER A 12 12.19 -12.37 -14.78
N ALA A 13 12.15 -12.09 -13.47
CA ALA A 13 10.90 -11.90 -12.74
C ALA A 13 10.28 -10.53 -13.08
N ILE A 14 11.11 -9.48 -13.14
CA ILE A 14 10.66 -8.12 -13.45
C ILE A 14 10.04 -8.06 -14.86
N LYS A 15 10.62 -8.75 -15.86
CA LYS A 15 10.03 -8.85 -17.22
C LYS A 15 8.67 -9.55 -17.29
N ARG A 16 8.32 -10.44 -16.35
CA ARG A 16 7.00 -11.10 -16.32
C ARG A 16 5.89 -10.21 -15.73
N PHE A 17 6.26 -9.14 -15.01
CA PHE A 17 5.31 -8.22 -14.35
C PHE A 17 5.35 -6.80 -14.92
N LEU A 18 6.36 -6.47 -15.73
CA LEU A 18 6.40 -5.30 -16.61
C LEU A 18 5.58 -5.58 -17.86
N VAL A 19 4.33 -5.11 -17.90
CA VAL A 19 3.66 -4.86 -19.17
C VAL A 19 3.68 -3.36 -19.39
N ILE A 20 4.57 -2.92 -20.27
CA ILE A 20 4.57 -1.57 -20.84
C ILE A 20 3.48 -1.57 -21.91
N GLU A 21 2.33 -0.98 -21.61
CA GLU A 21 1.43 -0.50 -22.65
C GLU A 21 1.10 0.95 -22.31
N LYS A 22 1.26 1.83 -23.30
CA LYS A 22 0.73 3.19 -23.25
C LYS A 22 -0.74 3.07 -22.87
N ILE A 23 -1.14 3.74 -21.80
CA ILE A 23 -2.56 4.07 -21.64
C ILE A 23 -2.83 5.22 -22.61
N SER A 24 -2.85 4.91 -23.91
CA SER A 24 -3.34 5.83 -24.93
C SER A 24 -4.86 5.84 -24.85
N GLY A 25 -5.42 7.05 -24.79
CA GLY A 25 -6.84 7.36 -24.54
C GLY A 25 -7.84 6.88 -25.60
N GLU A 26 -7.84 5.59 -25.93
CA GLU A 26 -8.97 4.97 -26.59
C GLU A 26 -10.03 4.63 -25.54
N LYS A 27 -11.25 5.15 -25.76
CA LYS A 27 -12.44 4.86 -24.95
C LYS A 27 -12.60 3.34 -24.82
N GLN A 28 -12.23 2.78 -23.68
CA GLN A 28 -12.54 1.39 -23.36
C GLN A 28 -14.05 1.29 -23.13
N ASN A 29 -14.77 0.89 -24.18
CA ASN A 29 -16.10 0.33 -24.04
C ASN A 29 -16.02 -0.82 -23.01
N GLN A 30 -16.82 -0.70 -21.94
CA GLN A 30 -16.97 -1.70 -20.91
C GLN A 30 -17.44 -3.03 -21.51
N LYS A 31 -16.51 -3.89 -21.89
CA LYS A 31 -16.69 -5.34 -21.85
C LYS A 31 -15.75 -5.86 -20.78
N ARG A 32 -16.33 -6.48 -19.74
CA ARG A 32 -15.58 -7.27 -18.77
C ARG A 32 -14.70 -8.26 -19.56
N PRO A 33 -13.38 -8.29 -19.36
CA PRO A 33 -12.54 -9.24 -20.08
C PRO A 33 -12.92 -10.67 -19.66
N GLU A 34 -13.30 -11.48 -20.64
CA GLU A 34 -13.55 -12.90 -20.48
C GLU A 34 -12.23 -13.66 -20.26
N ASN A 35 -12.16 -14.35 -19.12
CA ASN A 35 -11.50 -15.64 -18.92
C ASN A 35 -9.97 -15.85 -19.00
N ASP A 36 -9.08 -14.86 -18.97
CA ASP A 36 -7.65 -15.18 -18.67
C ASP A 36 -6.70 -14.08 -18.14
N GLU A 37 -7.14 -12.84 -17.91
CA GLU A 37 -6.21 -11.78 -17.52
C GLU A 37 -6.12 -11.58 -15.99
N LYS A 38 -5.05 -12.15 -15.40
CA LYS A 38 -4.61 -11.75 -14.05
C LYS A 38 -4.28 -10.25 -14.06
N GLY A 39 -4.86 -9.47 -13.14
CA GLY A 39 -4.59 -8.04 -13.02
C GLY A 39 -3.11 -7.73 -12.73
N LYS A 40 -2.64 -6.58 -13.23
CA LYS A 40 -1.23 -6.18 -13.15
C LYS A 40 -0.91 -5.65 -11.74
N SER A 41 0.02 -6.30 -11.03
CA SER A 41 0.46 -5.86 -9.68
C SER A 41 1.39 -4.64 -9.71
N ILE A 42 2.04 -4.41 -10.85
CA ILE A 42 2.88 -3.24 -11.15
C ILE A 42 2.14 -2.44 -12.23
N VAL A 43 1.94 -1.15 -12.00
CA VAL A 43 1.20 -0.26 -12.92
C VAL A 43 2.11 0.68 -13.71
N ALA A 44 3.32 0.93 -13.21
CA ALA A 44 4.37 1.63 -13.93
C ALA A 44 5.73 1.15 -13.42
N ALA A 45 6.74 1.05 -14.28
CA ALA A 45 8.11 0.77 -13.86
C ALA A 45 9.12 1.20 -14.94
N ARG A 46 10.39 1.37 -14.56
CA ARG A 46 11.44 1.79 -15.51
C ARG A 46 11.70 0.68 -16.54
N GLU A 47 11.74 1.04 -17.82
CA GLU A 47 12.00 0.10 -18.92
C GLU A 47 13.43 -0.44 -18.90
N ASN A 48 14.39 0.42 -18.52
CA ASN A 48 15.81 0.09 -18.38
C ASN A 48 16.27 0.34 -16.95
N ILE A 49 16.14 -0.68 -16.09
CA ILE A 49 16.65 -0.61 -14.71
C ILE A 49 18.17 -0.82 -14.74
N ASN A 50 18.92 0.25 -14.98
CA ASN A 50 20.29 0.30 -14.49
C ASN A 50 20.20 0.39 -12.97
N LEU A 51 20.42 -0.75 -12.30
CA LEU A 51 20.55 -0.81 -10.85
C LEU A 51 21.77 0.04 -10.49
N VAL A 52 21.53 1.26 -10.04
CA VAL A 52 22.58 2.12 -9.52
C VAL A 52 22.73 1.76 -8.05
N GLY A 53 23.68 0.86 -7.74
CA GLY A 53 23.94 0.38 -6.39
C GLY A 53 23.34 -1.00 -6.08
N GLU A 54 23.11 -1.26 -4.80
CA GLU A 54 22.72 -2.58 -4.30
C GLU A 54 21.20 -2.82 -4.43
N TRP A 55 20.79 -4.05 -4.78
CA TRP A 55 19.37 -4.45 -4.80
C TRP A 55 18.66 -4.15 -3.47
N ALA A 56 19.39 -4.20 -2.34
CA ALA A 56 18.91 -3.83 -1.02
C ALA A 56 18.36 -2.40 -0.92
N LYS A 57 18.78 -1.50 -1.82
CA LYS A 57 18.33 -0.11 -1.92
C LYS A 57 17.30 0.13 -3.02
N THR A 58 16.62 -0.90 -3.49
CA THR A 58 15.54 -0.78 -4.47
C THR A 58 14.17 -0.94 -3.83
N TYR A 59 13.15 -0.27 -4.37
CA TYR A 59 11.78 -0.41 -3.89
C TYR A 59 10.76 -0.09 -4.98
N LEU A 60 9.52 -0.52 -4.74
CA LEU A 60 8.34 0.02 -5.43
C LEU A 60 7.44 0.72 -4.41
N THR A 61 6.62 1.64 -4.89
CA THR A 61 5.65 2.35 -4.03
C THR A 61 4.22 2.12 -4.52
N LYS A 62 3.27 2.08 -3.60
CA LYS A 62 1.84 2.06 -3.94
C LYS A 62 1.49 3.26 -4.83
N ASP A 63 0.58 3.06 -5.77
CA ASP A 63 0.26 4.07 -6.80
C ASP A 63 -0.66 5.22 -6.32
N ASN A 64 -0.73 5.44 -5.01
CA ASN A 64 -1.31 6.65 -4.42
C ASN A 64 -0.24 7.60 -3.84
N PHE A 65 1.04 7.35 -4.11
CA PHE A 65 2.15 8.21 -3.71
C PHE A 65 2.61 9.04 -4.92
N TRP A 66 2.73 10.35 -4.75
CA TRP A 66 3.24 11.26 -5.76
C TRP A 66 4.70 10.96 -6.09
N THR A 67 5.00 10.94 -7.38
CA THR A 67 6.33 10.67 -7.92
C THR A 67 6.53 11.50 -9.17
N ARG A 68 7.70 12.12 -9.34
CA ARG A 68 8.02 12.84 -10.59
C ARG A 68 8.31 11.92 -11.78
N ASP A 69 8.80 10.72 -11.49
CA ASP A 69 9.29 9.78 -12.51
C ASP A 69 8.14 8.95 -13.13
N PHE A 70 6.97 8.91 -12.49
CA PHE A 70 5.84 8.06 -12.89
C PHE A 70 4.51 8.76 -12.62
N PRO A 71 3.46 8.48 -13.42
CA PRO A 71 2.10 8.86 -13.08
C PRO A 71 1.67 8.32 -11.71
N THR A 72 0.70 8.97 -11.08
CA THR A 72 0.05 8.50 -9.85
C THR A 72 -1.45 8.36 -10.09
N THR A 73 -1.91 7.15 -10.37
CA THR A 73 -3.28 6.92 -10.85
C THR A 73 -4.25 6.55 -9.73
N ALA A 74 -3.75 6.24 -8.53
CA ALA A 74 -4.53 5.60 -7.46
C ALA A 74 -5.27 4.33 -7.92
N SER A 75 -4.76 3.64 -8.95
CA SER A 75 -5.43 2.54 -9.66
C SER A 75 -6.84 2.90 -10.14
N SER A 76 -7.05 4.15 -10.54
CA SER A 76 -8.30 4.68 -11.10
C SER A 76 -8.08 5.13 -12.54
N ALA A 77 -9.07 4.90 -13.41
CA ALA A 77 -9.08 5.50 -14.74
C ALA A 77 -9.19 7.03 -14.66
N PHE A 78 -9.79 7.57 -13.58
CA PHE A 78 -9.94 9.01 -13.39
C PHE A 78 -8.60 9.75 -13.32
N LEU A 79 -7.56 9.15 -12.75
CA LEU A 79 -6.24 9.79 -12.59
C LEU A 79 -5.17 9.19 -13.50
N VAL A 80 -5.57 8.52 -14.58
CA VAL A 80 -4.64 7.79 -15.46
C VAL A 80 -3.51 8.65 -16.05
N ASN A 81 -3.79 9.94 -16.25
CA ASN A 81 -2.85 10.93 -16.79
C ASN A 81 -2.32 11.89 -15.72
N PHE A 82 -2.56 11.62 -14.43
CA PHE A 82 -2.08 12.50 -13.37
C PHE A 82 -0.58 12.30 -13.14
N CYS A 83 0.19 13.32 -13.52
CA CYS A 83 1.65 13.37 -13.38
C CYS A 83 2.04 14.45 -12.37
N PRO A 84 2.35 14.07 -11.11
CA PRO A 84 2.80 15.02 -10.09
C PRO A 84 4.06 15.77 -10.53
N SER A 85 4.10 17.08 -10.28
CA SER A 85 5.29 17.92 -10.52
C SER A 85 6.40 17.70 -9.49
N GLU A 86 6.08 17.07 -8.36
CA GLU A 86 7.00 16.79 -7.27
C GLU A 86 6.82 15.39 -6.66
N ASP A 87 7.81 14.96 -5.89
CA ASP A 87 7.79 13.70 -5.17
C ASP A 87 7.10 13.90 -3.81
N ALA A 88 6.33 12.89 -3.35
CA ALA A 88 5.89 12.82 -1.96
C ALA A 88 7.10 12.88 -1.01
N THR A 89 6.94 13.44 0.20
CA THR A 89 8.06 13.61 1.15
C THR A 89 8.80 12.31 1.40
N VAL A 90 8.08 11.19 1.55
CA VAL A 90 8.69 9.87 1.77
C VAL A 90 9.53 9.39 0.60
N ILE A 91 9.15 9.73 -0.63
CA ILE A 91 9.91 9.41 -1.84
C ILE A 91 11.18 10.27 -1.90
N LYS A 92 11.07 11.56 -1.58
CA LYS A 92 12.21 12.48 -1.50
C LYS A 92 13.26 11.99 -0.48
N LEU A 93 12.83 11.66 0.74
CA LEU A 93 13.71 11.16 1.80
C LEU A 93 14.44 9.87 1.41
N LEU A 94 13.76 8.94 0.73
CA LEU A 94 14.38 7.71 0.24
C LEU A 94 15.42 7.99 -0.86
N ARG A 95 15.10 8.87 -1.82
CA ARG A 95 16.06 9.28 -2.86
C ARG A 95 17.32 9.92 -2.25
N GLU A 96 17.16 10.79 -1.26
CA GLU A 96 18.29 11.43 -0.55
C GLU A 96 19.19 10.42 0.18
N LYS A 97 18.66 9.24 0.54
CA LYS A 97 19.44 8.12 1.11
C LYS A 97 19.98 7.14 0.06
N GLY A 98 19.80 7.46 -1.22
CA GLY A 98 20.27 6.67 -2.35
C GLY A 98 19.40 5.45 -2.67
N TYR A 99 18.13 5.45 -2.25
CA TYR A 99 17.19 4.41 -2.67
C TYR A 99 16.64 4.70 -4.07
N GLN A 100 16.57 3.66 -4.88
CA GLN A 100 16.07 3.73 -6.25
C GLN A 100 14.63 3.23 -6.32
N LEU A 101 13.72 4.12 -6.71
CA LEU A 101 12.34 3.77 -7.04
C LEU A 101 12.30 3.07 -8.41
N LEU A 102 11.84 1.81 -8.42
CA LEU A 102 11.74 1.02 -9.64
C LEU A 102 10.40 1.19 -10.37
N GLY A 103 9.35 1.59 -9.65
CA GLY A 103 8.01 1.71 -10.21
C GLY A 103 6.90 1.85 -9.16
N LYS A 104 5.67 1.78 -9.65
CA LYS A 104 4.41 1.94 -8.92
C LYS A 104 3.65 0.62 -8.87
N THR A 105 3.06 0.29 -7.73
CA THR A 105 2.25 -0.93 -7.56
C THR A 105 0.78 -0.61 -7.47
N ALA A 106 -0.05 -1.49 -8.04
CA ALA A 106 -1.50 -1.36 -8.01
C ALA A 106 -2.05 -1.41 -6.57
N LEU A 107 -3.22 -0.79 -6.40
CA LEU A 107 -4.02 -0.81 -5.18
C LEU A 107 -5.49 -1.05 -5.51
N ASP A 108 -6.30 -1.40 -4.51
CA ASP A 108 -7.75 -1.17 -4.65
C ASP A 108 -7.96 0.34 -4.88
N GLU A 109 -8.80 0.69 -5.86
CA GLU A 109 -8.94 2.06 -6.38
C GLU A 109 -9.18 3.10 -5.28
N PHE A 110 -8.40 4.19 -5.27
CA PHE A 110 -8.42 5.22 -4.21
C PHE A 110 -8.26 4.69 -2.78
N ALA A 111 -7.64 3.51 -2.64
CA ALA A 111 -7.56 2.73 -1.41
C ALA A 111 -8.90 2.18 -0.88
N CYS A 112 -10.00 2.35 -1.62
CA CYS A 112 -11.34 1.85 -1.32
C CYS A 112 -11.45 0.36 -1.62
N GLY A 113 -11.65 -0.45 -0.58
CA GLY A 113 -11.75 -1.89 -0.70
C GLY A 113 -10.97 -2.61 0.38
N GLY A 114 -10.25 -3.67 0.00
CA GLY A 114 -9.54 -4.46 0.98
C GLY A 114 -9.14 -5.87 0.60
N VAL A 115 -9.41 -6.28 -0.62
CA VAL A 115 -9.19 -7.63 -1.11
C VAL A 115 -8.24 -7.68 -2.30
N GLY A 116 -7.92 -6.53 -2.90
CA GLY A 116 -7.07 -6.40 -4.08
C GLY A 116 -7.80 -6.67 -5.39
N LEU A 117 -9.14 -6.61 -5.41
CA LEU A 117 -9.95 -6.93 -6.58
C LEU A 117 -10.45 -5.70 -7.35
N TYR A 118 -10.27 -4.50 -6.80
CA TYR A 118 -10.92 -3.29 -7.29
C TYR A 118 -9.96 -2.31 -7.97
N ALA A 119 -8.79 -2.75 -8.43
CA ALA A 119 -7.91 -1.90 -9.23
C ALA A 119 -8.48 -1.75 -10.66
N ALA A 120 -8.38 -0.56 -11.26
CA ALA A 120 -8.71 -0.37 -12.68
C ALA A 120 -7.83 -1.24 -13.61
N THR A 121 -6.64 -1.64 -13.14
CA THR A 121 -5.74 -2.57 -13.85
C THR A 121 -6.10 -4.05 -13.68
N GLY A 122 -7.26 -4.35 -13.08
CA GLY A 122 -7.76 -5.69 -12.83
C GLY A 122 -7.37 -6.29 -11.47
N PRO A 123 -7.94 -7.46 -11.13
CA PRO A 123 -7.79 -8.08 -9.82
C PRO A 123 -6.38 -8.63 -9.58
N ILE A 124 -5.87 -8.42 -8.37
CA ILE A 124 -4.53 -8.82 -7.92
C ILE A 124 -4.68 -10.02 -6.99
N PHE A 125 -4.02 -11.13 -7.35
CA PHE A 125 -4.13 -12.39 -6.61
C PHE A 125 -2.91 -12.67 -5.74
N ASN A 126 -3.12 -13.48 -4.70
CA ASN A 126 -2.07 -13.89 -3.81
C ASN A 126 -1.00 -14.74 -4.55
N PRO A 127 0.30 -14.38 -4.49
CA PRO A 127 1.33 -15.07 -5.25
C PRO A 127 1.60 -16.50 -4.74
N HIS A 128 1.27 -16.80 -3.48
CA HIS A 128 1.45 -18.14 -2.90
C HIS A 128 0.29 -19.07 -3.21
N HIS A 129 -0.90 -18.51 -3.51
CA HIS A 129 -2.12 -19.25 -3.74
C HIS A 129 -2.97 -18.57 -4.83
N PRO A 130 -2.74 -18.91 -6.11
CA PRO A 130 -3.55 -18.42 -7.22
C PRO A 130 -5.05 -18.63 -6.96
N GLY A 131 -5.88 -17.64 -7.28
CA GLY A 131 -7.32 -17.65 -7.02
C GLY A 131 -7.74 -17.21 -5.61
N ARG A 132 -6.79 -16.90 -4.71
CA ARG A 132 -7.09 -16.29 -3.42
C ARG A 132 -6.81 -14.79 -3.42
N VAL A 133 -7.60 -14.07 -2.64
CA VAL A 133 -7.40 -12.64 -2.39
C VAL A 133 -6.02 -12.40 -1.76
N VAL A 134 -5.36 -11.35 -2.22
CA VAL A 134 -4.07 -10.89 -1.66
C VAL A 134 -4.29 -10.03 -0.41
N GLY A 135 -5.52 -9.52 -0.22
CA GLY A 135 -5.82 -8.45 0.75
C GLY A 135 -5.55 -7.08 0.13
N GLY A 136 -5.90 -6.01 0.83
CA GLY A 136 -5.78 -4.68 0.27
C GLY A 136 -5.96 -3.59 1.32
N SER A 137 -5.84 -2.32 0.94
CA SER A 137 -5.68 -1.86 -0.46
C SER A 137 -4.25 -1.88 -1.00
N SER A 138 -3.21 -2.12 -0.20
CA SER A 138 -1.81 -2.18 -0.69
C SER A 138 -1.46 -3.56 -1.29
N SER A 139 -2.32 -4.07 -2.18
CA SER A 139 -2.26 -5.39 -2.79
C SER A 139 -1.00 -5.59 -3.63
N GLY A 140 -0.74 -4.72 -4.60
CA GLY A 140 0.44 -4.80 -5.45
C GLY A 140 1.74 -4.69 -4.66
N SER A 141 1.79 -3.82 -3.65
CA SER A 141 2.94 -3.68 -2.74
C SER A 141 3.27 -5.02 -2.04
N ALA A 142 2.25 -5.78 -1.63
CA ALA A 142 2.46 -7.08 -1.00
C ALA A 142 2.94 -8.13 -1.99
N VAL A 143 2.36 -8.17 -3.21
CA VAL A 143 2.78 -9.13 -4.25
C VAL A 143 4.25 -8.97 -4.59
N VAL A 144 4.71 -7.74 -4.87
CA VAL A 144 6.09 -7.51 -5.33
C VAL A 144 7.14 -7.87 -4.27
N VAL A 145 6.81 -7.66 -2.98
CA VAL A 145 7.70 -8.05 -1.87
C VAL A 145 7.66 -9.56 -1.63
N ALA A 146 6.47 -10.18 -1.67
CA ALA A 146 6.31 -11.62 -1.48
C ALA A 146 7.01 -12.44 -2.57
N GLN A 147 7.02 -11.92 -3.80
CA GLN A 147 7.74 -12.51 -4.93
C GLN A 147 9.24 -12.14 -4.95
N LYS A 148 9.73 -11.39 -3.96
CA LYS A 148 11.13 -10.96 -3.83
C LYS A 148 11.61 -10.15 -5.05
N ILE A 149 10.71 -9.38 -5.67
CA ILE A 149 11.08 -8.42 -6.72
C ILE A 149 11.90 -7.29 -6.11
N VAL A 150 11.47 -6.79 -4.96
CA VAL A 150 12.16 -5.78 -4.15
C VAL A 150 12.21 -6.18 -2.67
N PRO A 151 13.18 -5.68 -1.89
CA PRO A 151 13.29 -5.97 -0.46
C PRO A 151 12.14 -5.38 0.36
N PHE A 152 11.58 -4.25 -0.08
CA PHE A 152 10.42 -3.61 0.53
C PHE A 152 9.61 -2.85 -0.51
N ALA A 153 8.37 -2.54 -0.15
CA ALA A 153 7.52 -1.61 -0.86
C ALA A 153 6.80 -0.68 0.13
N LEU A 154 6.52 0.54 -0.32
CA LEU A 154 5.66 1.44 0.44
C LEU A 154 4.20 1.10 0.19
N GLY A 155 3.40 1.26 1.23
CA GLY A 155 1.95 1.21 1.18
C GLY A 155 1.37 2.24 2.13
N HIS A 156 0.05 2.26 2.24
CA HIS A 156 -0.64 3.14 3.17
C HIS A 156 -1.84 2.38 3.78
N ASP A 157 -2.06 2.59 5.07
CA ASP A 157 -2.96 1.85 5.95
C ASP A 157 -3.94 2.81 6.63
N THR A 158 -5.21 2.73 6.22
CA THR A 158 -6.32 3.50 6.81
C THR A 158 -7.04 2.66 7.88
N GLY A 159 -7.49 1.45 7.51
CA GLY A 159 -8.09 0.49 8.44
C GLY A 159 -7.18 -0.70 8.75
N ASP A 160 -6.59 -1.28 7.71
CA ASP A 160 -5.64 -2.40 7.76
C ASP A 160 -4.86 -2.57 6.44
N SER A 161 -4.84 -1.54 5.59
CA SER A 161 -4.44 -1.64 4.18
C SER A 161 -2.98 -1.97 3.91
N VAL A 162 -2.11 -2.03 4.93
CA VAL A 162 -0.74 -2.57 4.87
C VAL A 162 -0.65 -3.88 5.64
N ARG A 163 -1.22 -3.93 6.85
CA ARG A 163 -1.13 -5.09 7.74
C ARG A 163 -1.85 -6.32 7.20
N ARG A 164 -3.05 -6.16 6.63
CA ARG A 164 -3.84 -7.26 6.07
C ARG A 164 -3.16 -7.91 4.86
N PRO A 165 -2.78 -7.18 3.79
CA PRO A 165 -2.11 -7.81 2.66
C PRO A 165 -0.73 -8.40 3.04
N ALA A 166 -0.01 -7.80 4.00
CA ALA A 166 1.21 -8.39 4.54
C ALA A 166 0.95 -9.72 5.26
N ALA A 167 -0.09 -9.80 6.10
CA ALA A 167 -0.46 -11.03 6.80
C ALA A 167 -0.84 -12.16 5.82
N TYR A 168 -1.57 -11.84 4.75
CA TYR A 168 -1.98 -12.82 3.74
C TYR A 168 -0.83 -13.28 2.85
N CYS A 169 0.21 -12.45 2.67
CA CYS A 169 1.38 -12.75 1.84
C CYS A 169 2.59 -13.24 2.62
N GLY A 170 2.50 -13.39 3.95
CA GLY A 170 3.60 -13.87 4.80
C GLY A 170 4.75 -12.85 4.93
N LEU A 171 4.42 -11.56 5.04
CA LEU A 171 5.36 -10.45 5.09
C LEU A 171 5.35 -9.72 6.42
N VAL A 172 6.36 -8.88 6.64
CA VAL A 172 6.32 -7.83 7.65
C VAL A 172 5.50 -6.66 7.10
N GLY A 173 4.35 -6.38 7.71
CA GLY A 173 3.53 -5.19 7.42
C GLY A 173 3.55 -4.24 8.61
N PHE A 174 4.28 -3.14 8.48
CA PHE A 174 4.47 -2.18 9.56
C PHE A 174 3.67 -0.90 9.30
N LYS A 175 2.66 -0.66 10.14
CA LYS A 175 1.96 0.62 10.25
C LYS A 175 2.47 1.34 11.50
N PRO A 176 3.22 2.45 11.38
CA PRO A 176 3.70 3.20 12.54
C PRO A 176 2.55 3.92 13.26
N SER A 177 2.90 4.62 14.35
CA SER A 177 1.97 5.58 14.96
C SER A 177 1.64 6.69 13.97
N TYR A 178 0.38 7.11 13.99
CA TYR A 178 -0.11 8.22 13.17
C TYR A 178 0.72 9.49 13.42
N GLY A 179 1.07 10.21 12.35
CA GLY A 179 1.92 11.40 12.40
C GLY A 179 3.42 11.15 12.59
N LEU A 180 3.91 9.90 12.58
CA LEU A 180 5.35 9.65 12.59
C LEU A 180 5.99 9.74 11.20
N ILE A 181 5.25 9.41 10.15
CA ILE A 181 5.69 9.52 8.75
C ILE A 181 4.75 10.51 8.06
N SER A 182 5.32 11.43 7.29
CA SER A 182 4.56 12.40 6.50
C SER A 182 3.60 11.74 5.52
N ARG A 183 2.43 12.36 5.36
CA ARG A 183 1.41 12.05 4.35
C ARG A 183 1.46 13.02 3.17
N TYR A 184 2.37 14.00 3.16
CA TYR A 184 2.50 14.92 2.03
C TYR A 184 2.78 14.19 0.72
N GLY A 185 1.97 14.48 -0.30
CA GLY A 185 1.99 13.81 -1.59
C GLY A 185 1.44 12.38 -1.58
N VAL A 186 0.69 11.97 -0.55
CA VAL A 186 -0.12 10.73 -0.57
C VAL A 186 -1.56 11.12 -0.85
N ILE A 187 -2.17 10.53 -1.89
CA ILE A 187 -3.59 10.74 -2.19
C ILE A 187 -4.40 10.18 -1.01
N PRO A 188 -5.18 11.02 -0.31
CA PRO A 188 -5.84 10.63 0.92
C PRO A 188 -7.09 9.77 0.64
N MET A 189 -7.35 8.85 1.57
CA MET A 189 -8.63 8.14 1.70
C MET A 189 -9.41 8.71 2.89
N ALA A 190 -8.80 8.68 4.08
CA ALA A 190 -9.36 9.28 5.28
C ALA A 190 -8.21 9.90 6.09
N SER A 191 -8.01 11.21 5.92
CA SER A 191 -6.90 11.95 6.51
C SER A 191 -6.65 11.65 7.98
N SER A 192 -7.69 11.49 8.81
CA SER A 192 -7.56 11.24 10.24
C SER A 192 -7.00 9.84 10.60
N LEU A 193 -7.00 8.92 9.65
CA LEU A 193 -6.62 7.52 9.83
C LEU A 193 -5.41 7.11 8.98
N ASP A 194 -5.26 7.77 7.83
CA ASP A 194 -4.25 7.48 6.82
C ASP A 194 -2.84 7.48 7.41
N THR A 195 -2.17 6.33 7.32
CA THR A 195 -0.81 6.18 7.79
C THR A 195 0.04 5.52 6.71
N VAL A 196 1.15 6.15 6.31
CA VAL A 196 2.16 5.50 5.46
C VAL A 196 2.72 4.29 6.18
N GLY A 197 2.77 3.14 5.51
CA GLY A 197 3.28 1.90 6.05
C GLY A 197 4.30 1.23 5.12
N ILE A 198 4.97 0.22 5.66
CA ILE A 198 6.07 -0.46 5.01
C ILE A 198 5.74 -1.95 4.92
N LEU A 199 5.83 -2.51 3.73
CA LEU A 199 5.80 -3.96 3.50
C LEU A 199 7.22 -4.43 3.21
N ALA A 200 7.73 -5.39 3.98
CA ALA A 200 9.10 -5.87 3.83
C ALA A 200 9.21 -7.39 4.06
N ASN A 201 10.28 -7.98 3.54
CA ASN A 201 10.60 -9.40 3.76
C ASN A 201 11.23 -9.68 5.13
N LYS A 202 11.76 -8.66 5.81
CA LYS A 202 12.46 -8.76 7.09
C LYS A 202 12.13 -7.57 7.99
N VAL A 203 12.14 -7.81 9.31
CA VAL A 203 11.90 -6.77 10.32
C VAL A 203 12.99 -5.70 10.27
N SER A 204 14.25 -6.08 10.04
CA SER A 204 15.38 -5.15 9.93
C SER A 204 15.18 -4.13 8.79
N THR A 205 14.70 -4.58 7.63
CA THR A 205 14.40 -3.70 6.49
C THR A 205 13.28 -2.72 6.85
N ALA A 206 12.19 -3.18 7.46
CA ALA A 206 11.11 -2.29 7.89
C ALA A 206 11.60 -1.24 8.90
N GLN A 207 12.48 -1.62 9.83
CA GLN A 207 13.08 -0.72 10.81
C GLN A 207 14.01 0.33 10.18
N GLU A 208 14.86 -0.08 9.23
CA GLU A 208 15.74 0.82 8.49
C GLU A 208 14.94 1.87 7.72
N ILE A 209 13.95 1.43 6.94
CA ILE A 209 13.09 2.33 6.15
C ILE A 209 12.28 3.23 7.08
N PHE A 210 11.71 2.71 8.17
CA PHE A 210 11.02 3.55 9.14
C PHE A 210 11.93 4.64 9.72
N THR A 211 13.19 4.32 10.04
CA THR A 211 14.15 5.28 10.60
C THR A 211 14.45 6.43 9.62
N ILE A 212 14.47 6.14 8.32
CA ILE A 212 14.61 7.14 7.26
C ILE A 212 13.36 8.01 7.17
N LEU A 213 12.18 7.39 7.15
CA LEU A 213 10.90 8.06 6.88
C LEU A 213 10.32 8.81 8.07
N ALA A 214 10.69 8.44 9.29
CA ALA A 214 10.15 9.02 10.52
C ALA A 214 10.80 10.37 10.86
N GLN A 215 10.57 11.36 9.98
CA GLN A 215 11.06 12.73 10.11
C GLN A 215 9.89 13.71 10.19
N PRO A 216 10.05 14.84 10.91
CA PRO A 216 9.11 15.95 10.81
C PRO A 216 9.12 16.49 9.38
N ASP A 217 7.95 16.93 8.93
CA ASP A 217 7.75 17.50 7.60
C ASP A 217 6.96 18.82 7.70
N PRO A 218 7.54 19.95 7.27
CA PRO A 218 6.82 21.22 7.25
C PRO A 218 5.58 21.22 6.35
N TYR A 219 5.48 20.29 5.39
CA TYR A 219 4.32 20.18 4.50
C TYR A 219 3.18 19.31 5.06
N ASP A 220 3.39 18.62 6.19
CA ASP A 220 2.35 17.86 6.89
C ASP A 220 2.29 18.27 8.36
N LEU A 221 1.30 19.10 8.68
CA LEU A 221 1.05 19.68 10.01
C LEU A 221 0.81 18.63 11.11
N ILE A 222 0.54 17.38 10.73
CA ILE A 222 0.33 16.28 11.67
C ILE A 222 1.65 15.63 12.09
N THR A 223 2.73 15.83 11.33
CA THR A 223 4.00 15.20 11.66
C THR A 223 4.56 15.71 12.98
N THR A 224 4.96 14.78 13.84
CA THR A 224 5.51 15.16 15.15
C THR A 224 6.97 15.63 15.02
N THR A 225 7.28 16.74 15.68
CA THR A 225 8.66 17.28 15.76
C THR A 225 9.56 16.50 16.73
N LYS A 226 8.98 15.64 17.59
CA LYS A 226 9.74 14.86 18.58
C LYS A 226 10.27 13.56 17.97
N LYS A 227 11.55 13.55 17.57
CA LYS A 227 12.27 12.33 17.18
C LYS A 227 12.17 11.29 18.32
N LYS A 228 11.41 10.22 18.10
CA LYS A 228 11.40 9.05 18.98
C LYS A 228 12.23 7.94 18.36
N PHE A 229 13.39 7.66 18.95
CA PHE A 229 14.15 6.46 18.62
C PHE A 229 13.34 5.22 19.03
N LEU A 230 13.22 4.25 18.14
CA LEU A 230 12.77 2.91 18.49
C LEU A 230 13.81 2.25 19.39
N ARG A 231 13.71 2.46 20.70
CA ARG A 231 14.43 1.64 21.66
C ARG A 231 13.57 0.42 21.97
N PRO A 232 14.12 -0.80 21.91
CA PRO A 232 13.38 -1.97 22.33
C PRO A 232 12.92 -1.77 23.80
N PRO A 233 11.68 -2.16 24.14
CA PRO A 233 11.18 -1.99 25.48
C PRO A 233 12.06 -2.77 26.47
N ARG A 234 12.49 -2.10 27.55
CA ARG A 234 13.27 -2.74 28.63
C ARG A 234 12.49 -3.85 29.33
N ARG A 235 11.15 -3.78 29.31
CA ARG A 235 10.26 -4.76 29.95
C ARG A 235 9.80 -5.79 28.93
N LYS A 236 10.06 -7.07 29.19
CA LYS A 236 9.52 -8.20 28.43
C LYS A 236 8.07 -8.49 28.82
N LYS A 237 7.17 -7.54 28.59
CA LYS A 237 5.72 -7.69 28.84
C LYS A 237 4.96 -7.53 27.54
N ILE A 238 4.06 -8.48 27.25
CA ILE A 238 3.17 -8.45 26.09
C ILE A 238 1.74 -8.54 26.59
N VAL A 239 0.87 -7.73 25.99
CA VAL A 239 -0.56 -7.75 26.27
C VAL A 239 -1.28 -8.38 25.09
N THR A 240 -2.16 -9.34 25.36
CA THR A 240 -3.06 -9.95 24.37
C THR A 240 -4.52 -9.56 24.66
N ILE A 241 -5.35 -9.58 23.61
CA ILE A 241 -6.78 -9.31 23.75
C ILE A 241 -7.48 -10.58 24.24
N ASP A 242 -8.21 -10.47 25.33
CA ASP A 242 -8.98 -11.58 25.88
C ASP A 242 -10.04 -12.08 24.88
N ARG A 243 -10.25 -13.39 24.86
CA ARG A 243 -11.22 -14.10 24.01
C ARG A 243 -11.01 -13.93 22.50
N LEU A 244 -9.84 -13.44 22.04
CA LEU A 244 -9.53 -13.34 20.62
C LEU A 244 -9.61 -14.70 19.92
N GLU A 245 -9.26 -15.77 20.63
CA GLU A 245 -9.25 -17.15 20.16
C GLU A 245 -10.62 -17.61 19.63
N LYS A 246 -11.72 -17.04 20.13
CA LYS A 246 -13.08 -17.37 19.66
C LYS A 246 -13.33 -16.94 18.21
N PHE A 247 -12.54 -16.02 17.69
CA PHE A 247 -12.67 -15.46 16.34
C PHE A 247 -11.64 -16.03 15.36
N LEU A 248 -10.77 -16.93 15.82
CA LEU A 248 -9.75 -17.56 15.00
C LEU A 248 -10.19 -18.97 14.58
N SER A 249 -9.83 -19.36 13.36
CA SER A 249 -10.01 -20.75 12.94
C SER A 249 -9.17 -21.71 13.81
N PRO A 250 -9.52 -23.01 13.92
CA PRO A 250 -8.75 -23.95 14.73
C PRO A 250 -7.25 -23.97 14.39
N LYS A 251 -6.91 -23.88 13.09
CA LYS A 251 -5.53 -23.82 12.61
C LYS A 251 -4.81 -22.54 13.08
N LEU A 252 -5.48 -21.39 13.00
CA LEU A 252 -4.89 -20.12 13.41
C LEU A 252 -4.76 -20.03 14.94
N ASN A 253 -5.72 -20.59 15.69
CA ASN A 253 -5.63 -20.73 17.14
C ASN A 253 -4.39 -21.51 17.57
N LYS A 254 -4.09 -22.63 16.90
CA LYS A 254 -2.88 -23.42 17.17
C LYS A 254 -1.61 -22.58 16.95
N LEU A 255 -1.52 -21.88 15.83
CA LEU A 255 -0.37 -21.02 15.51
C LEU A 255 -0.22 -19.85 16.49
N TYR A 256 -1.35 -19.24 16.90
CA TYR A 256 -1.37 -18.15 17.86
C TYR A 256 -0.85 -18.60 19.24
N ARG A 257 -1.28 -19.76 19.74
CA ARG A 257 -0.75 -20.36 20.98
C ARG A 257 0.74 -20.68 20.89
N GLN A 258 1.17 -21.27 19.77
CA GLN A 258 2.60 -21.53 19.54
C GLN A 258 3.45 -20.26 19.54
N ALA A 259 2.92 -19.14 19.03
CA ALA A 259 3.60 -17.86 19.10
C ALA A 259 3.72 -17.34 20.54
N GLN A 260 2.67 -17.49 21.35
CA GLN A 260 2.69 -17.15 22.78
C GLN A 260 3.72 -17.99 23.55
N GLU A 261 3.71 -19.31 23.37
CA GLU A 261 4.67 -20.23 24.01
C GLU A 261 6.13 -19.88 23.67
N LYS A 262 6.39 -19.49 22.41
CA LYS A 262 7.73 -19.04 21.99
C LYS A 262 8.14 -17.76 22.71
N LEU A 263 7.23 -16.81 22.87
CA LEU A 263 7.49 -15.56 23.59
C LEU A 263 7.75 -15.82 25.09
N GLU A 264 6.98 -16.70 25.72
CA GLU A 264 7.19 -17.09 27.11
C GLU A 264 8.56 -17.76 27.32
N LYS A 265 8.97 -18.66 26.43
CA LYS A 265 10.32 -19.26 26.44
C LYS A 265 11.45 -18.23 26.29
N LEU A 266 11.19 -17.12 25.61
CA LEU A 266 12.13 -15.98 25.50
C LEU A 266 12.09 -15.05 26.74
N GLY A 267 11.29 -15.39 27.76
CA GLY A 267 11.16 -14.66 29.01
C GLY A 267 10.16 -13.50 28.96
N TYR A 268 9.21 -13.50 28.02
CA TYR A 268 8.12 -12.53 28.01
C TYR A 268 6.96 -12.99 28.89
N SER A 269 6.46 -12.11 29.75
CA SER A 269 5.19 -12.34 30.44
C SER A 269 4.03 -11.89 29.56
N ILE A 270 3.04 -12.75 29.37
CA ILE A 270 1.84 -12.44 28.58
C ILE A 270 0.67 -12.19 29.53
N THR A 271 0.06 -11.01 29.46
CA THR A 271 -1.16 -10.68 30.20
C THR A 271 -2.31 -10.42 29.25
N LYS A 272 -3.54 -10.72 29.68
CA LYS A 272 -4.74 -10.49 28.88
C LYS A 272 -5.43 -9.19 29.30
N ILE A 273 -5.95 -8.45 28.34
CA ILE A 273 -6.86 -7.33 28.58
C ILE A 273 -8.19 -7.55 27.88
N ASN A 274 -9.26 -7.08 28.51
CA ASN A 274 -10.57 -7.07 27.88
C ASN A 274 -10.79 -5.74 27.15
N ILE A 275 -11.16 -5.80 25.86
CA ILE A 275 -11.72 -4.65 25.16
C ILE A 275 -13.23 -4.65 25.44
N PRO A 276 -13.80 -3.57 26.00
CA PRO A 276 -15.23 -3.50 26.25
C PRO A 276 -16.05 -3.87 25.00
N PRO A 277 -17.06 -4.77 25.10
CA PRO A 277 -17.85 -5.21 23.94
C PRO A 277 -18.38 -4.04 23.10
N ARG A 278 -18.90 -3.00 23.75
CA ARG A 278 -19.37 -1.77 23.08
C ARG A 278 -18.34 -1.10 22.17
N ILE A 279 -17.04 -1.18 22.47
CA ILE A 279 -15.99 -0.61 21.61
C ILE A 279 -15.72 -1.56 20.44
N ARG A 280 -15.66 -2.86 20.73
CA ARG A 280 -15.35 -3.89 19.73
C ARG A 280 -16.46 -4.00 18.67
N ASP A 281 -17.70 -4.05 19.10
CA ASP A 281 -18.86 -4.28 18.23
C ASP A 281 -19.13 -3.08 17.32
N ASN A 282 -18.78 -1.87 17.77
CA ASN A 282 -18.94 -0.64 16.99
C ASN A 282 -17.70 -0.26 16.16
N LEU A 283 -16.57 -0.96 16.30
CA LEU A 283 -15.31 -0.56 15.66
C LEU A 283 -15.42 -0.45 14.14
N GLN A 284 -16.05 -1.45 13.50
CA GLN A 284 -16.24 -1.45 12.06
C GLN A 284 -17.16 -0.32 11.61
N LEU A 285 -18.25 -0.10 12.33
CA LEU A 285 -19.21 0.96 12.02
C LEU A 285 -18.57 2.35 12.16
N THR A 286 -17.83 2.60 13.24
CA THR A 286 -17.09 3.85 13.44
C THR A 286 -16.06 4.08 12.34
N TYR A 287 -15.31 3.04 11.96
CA TYR A 287 -14.34 3.12 10.85
C TYR A 287 -15.03 3.51 9.54
N LEU A 288 -16.13 2.86 9.19
CA LEU A 288 -16.85 3.12 7.94
C LEU A 288 -17.41 4.56 7.90
N ILE A 289 -18.05 5.01 8.99
CA ILE A 289 -18.61 6.38 9.05
C ILE A 289 -17.50 7.42 8.84
N LEU A 290 -16.38 7.30 9.56
CA LEU A 290 -15.28 8.25 9.44
C LEU A 290 -14.65 8.20 8.05
N CYS A 291 -14.32 6.99 7.56
CA CYS A 291 -13.66 6.83 6.26
C CYS A 291 -14.52 7.33 5.11
N SER A 292 -15.79 6.93 5.04
CA SER A 292 -16.67 7.35 3.95
C SER A 292 -16.89 8.86 3.96
N THR A 293 -17.04 9.47 5.14
CA THR A 293 -17.25 10.92 5.27
C THR A 293 -16.04 11.71 4.79
N GLU A 294 -14.83 11.33 5.22
CA GLU A 294 -13.60 12.00 4.80
C GLU A 294 -13.29 11.74 3.32
N LEU A 295 -13.54 10.52 2.83
CA LEU A 295 -13.34 10.16 1.43
C LEU A 295 -14.19 11.03 0.51
N VAL A 296 -15.49 11.18 0.80
CA VAL A 296 -16.38 12.06 0.01
C VAL A 296 -15.82 13.49 -0.06
N SER A 297 -15.32 14.01 1.06
CA SER A 297 -14.69 15.34 1.10
C SER A 297 -13.44 15.40 0.20
N HIS A 298 -12.57 14.41 0.25
CA HIS A 298 -11.35 14.35 -0.57
C HIS A 298 -11.63 14.19 -2.07
N LEU A 299 -12.57 13.31 -2.43
CA LEU A 299 -12.93 13.03 -3.82
C LEU A 299 -13.71 14.18 -4.49
N ASN A 300 -14.17 15.18 -3.73
CA ASN A 300 -14.79 16.37 -4.31
C ASN A 300 -13.87 17.15 -5.25
N SER A 301 -12.56 16.98 -5.09
CA SER A 301 -11.54 17.55 -5.97
C SER A 301 -11.47 16.88 -7.36
N LEU A 302 -12.06 15.69 -7.53
CA LEU A 302 -12.10 14.96 -8.79
C LEU A 302 -13.13 15.57 -9.75
N GLN A 303 -12.80 16.70 -10.35
CA GLN A 303 -13.73 17.46 -11.20
C GLN A 303 -13.42 17.36 -12.70
N GLY A 304 -12.21 16.94 -13.08
CA GLY A 304 -11.80 16.98 -14.48
C GLY A 304 -11.61 18.41 -14.99
N ILE A 305 -11.21 19.33 -14.11
CA ILE A 305 -10.85 20.73 -14.43
C ILE A 305 -9.32 20.89 -14.40
N THR A 306 -8.69 20.53 -13.28
CA THR A 306 -7.23 20.63 -13.09
C THR A 306 -6.49 19.35 -13.48
N TYR A 307 -7.15 18.20 -13.34
CA TYR A 307 -6.59 16.88 -13.63
C TYR A 307 -7.72 15.87 -13.86
N GLY A 308 -7.36 14.75 -14.49
CA GLY A 308 -8.30 13.69 -14.87
C GLY A 308 -8.92 13.93 -16.25
N PRO A 309 -10.16 13.50 -16.52
CA PRO A 309 -10.81 13.70 -17.82
C PRO A 309 -11.13 15.19 -18.05
N LEU A 310 -10.40 15.85 -18.95
CA LEU A 310 -10.44 17.30 -19.19
C LEU A 310 -11.50 17.75 -20.23
N ASP A 311 -12.49 16.93 -20.57
CA ASP A 311 -13.52 17.34 -21.53
C ASP A 311 -14.41 18.45 -20.94
N GLU A 312 -14.23 19.70 -21.37
CA GLU A 312 -14.96 20.86 -20.83
C GLU A 312 -16.47 20.79 -21.10
N ASN A 313 -16.91 20.01 -22.10
CA ASN A 313 -18.33 19.89 -22.45
C ASN A 313 -19.04 18.80 -21.63
N GLU A 314 -18.30 18.01 -20.86
CA GLU A 314 -18.85 16.92 -20.06
C GLU A 314 -19.08 17.34 -18.60
N GLU A 315 -20.28 17.08 -18.09
CA GLU A 315 -20.61 17.36 -16.69
C GLU A 315 -19.74 16.56 -15.72
N ILE A 316 -19.37 17.19 -14.59
CA ILE A 316 -18.54 16.57 -13.54
C ILE A 316 -19.11 15.23 -13.07
N ALA A 317 -20.43 15.15 -12.89
CA ALA A 317 -21.10 13.93 -12.45
C ALA A 317 -20.91 12.78 -13.47
N LYS A 318 -20.99 13.10 -14.77
CA LYS A 318 -20.77 12.14 -15.85
C LYS A 318 -19.31 11.70 -15.92
N LYS A 319 -18.35 12.63 -15.82
CA LYS A 319 -16.91 12.31 -15.71
C LYS A 319 -16.60 11.31 -14.60
N ARG A 320 -17.16 11.53 -13.40
CA ARG A 320 -17.02 10.61 -12.26
C ARG A 320 -17.69 9.27 -12.52
N SER A 321 -18.90 9.29 -13.07
CA SER A 321 -19.67 8.09 -13.38
C SER A 321 -18.99 7.20 -14.42
N ASP A 322 -18.29 7.79 -15.38
CA ASP A 322 -17.64 7.04 -16.47
C ASP A 322 -16.26 6.52 -16.06
N ASN A 323 -15.55 7.21 -15.15
CA ASN A 323 -14.13 6.96 -14.88
C ASN A 323 -13.79 6.43 -13.47
N LEU A 324 -14.74 6.44 -12.53
CA LEU A 324 -14.55 5.79 -11.23
C LEU A 324 -15.06 4.34 -11.27
N GLY A 325 -14.41 3.43 -10.55
CA GLY A 325 -14.91 2.08 -10.33
C GLY A 325 -16.06 2.02 -9.33
N LEU A 326 -16.77 0.90 -9.32
CA LEU A 326 -17.98 0.72 -8.51
C LEU A 326 -17.72 0.89 -7.01
N ILE A 327 -16.60 0.36 -6.49
CA ILE A 327 -16.25 0.42 -5.05
C ILE A 327 -16.05 1.84 -4.52
N VAL A 328 -15.76 2.80 -5.41
CA VAL A 328 -15.57 4.21 -5.07
C VAL A 328 -16.89 4.98 -5.16
N LYS A 329 -17.83 4.49 -5.97
CA LYS A 329 -19.16 5.10 -6.14
C LYS A 329 -20.14 4.68 -5.05
N GLU A 330 -20.02 3.44 -4.55
CA GLU A 330 -20.77 2.89 -3.42
C GLU A 330 -20.37 3.53 -2.08
#